data_AF-A0AAV4ZGX1-F1
#
_entry.id   AF-A0AAV4ZGX1-F1
#
_cell.length_a   1.000
_cell.length_b   1.000
_cell.length_c   1.000
_cell.angle_alpha   90.00
_cell.angle_beta   90.00
_cell.angle_gamma   90.00
#
_symmetry.space_group_name_H-M   'P 1'
#
loop_
_entity.id
_entity.type
_entity.pdbx_description
1 polymer ?
#
loop_
_entity_poly.entity_id
_entity_poly.type
_entity_poly.pdbx_seq_one_letter_code
_entity_poly.pdbx_strand_id
1 'polypeptide(L)'
;MSRLTIDELAGAAALAFGVKWAAPLADALSREAGRTVAATQIHQWTSGARPVPAWVADVIVTVLKRHAHELQRQARATYAEAQRLELVLVPPLPEPEPDAEPEAEGPTMGM
;
A
#
# COMPACT_ATOMS: atom_id res chain seq x y z
N MET A 1 12.26 -27.96 -15.22
CA MET A 1 12.53 -26.69 -14.52
C MET A 1 12.28 -25.57 -15.52
N SER A 2 11.22 -24.77 -15.36
CA SER A 2 10.99 -23.60 -16.22
C SER A 2 12.11 -22.58 -16.00
N ARG A 3 12.67 -22.05 -17.09
CA ARG A 3 13.64 -20.96 -17.02
C ARG A 3 12.89 -19.65 -16.88
N LEU A 4 13.21 -18.86 -15.85
CA LEU A 4 12.73 -17.48 -15.73
C LEU A 4 13.31 -16.67 -16.89
N THR A 5 12.43 -16.12 -17.73
CA THR A 5 12.82 -15.23 -18.83
C THR A 5 13.13 -13.83 -18.32
N ILE A 6 13.81 -13.04 -19.15
CA ILE A 6 14.15 -11.65 -18.84
C ILE A 6 12.87 -10.81 -18.64
N ASP A 7 11.88 -10.99 -19.53
CA ASP A 7 10.63 -10.25 -19.50
C ASP A 7 9.78 -10.62 -18.28
N GLU A 8 9.76 -11.89 -17.89
CA GLU A 8 9.08 -12.34 -16.65
C GLU A 8 9.73 -11.73 -15.40
N LEU A 9 11.06 -11.70 -15.33
CA LEU A 9 11.76 -11.07 -14.21
C LEU A 9 11.48 -9.57 -14.14
N ALA A 10 11.61 -8.87 -15.26
CA ALA A 10 11.41 -7.43 -15.33
C ALA A 10 9.94 -7.05 -15.04
N GLY A 11 8.99 -7.78 -15.62
CA GLY A 11 7.56 -7.57 -15.42
C GLY A 11 7.15 -7.81 -13.96
N ALA A 12 7.60 -8.91 -13.37
CA ALA A 12 7.29 -9.20 -11.97
C ALA A 12 7.89 -8.16 -11.01
N ALA A 13 9.13 -7.73 -11.27
CA ALA A 13 9.78 -6.72 -10.47
C ALA A 13 9.13 -5.33 -10.62
N ALA A 14 8.70 -4.97 -11.82
CA ALA A 14 7.97 -3.73 -12.06
C ALA A 14 6.60 -3.71 -11.35
N LEU A 15 5.91 -4.85 -11.30
CA LEU A 15 4.64 -4.98 -10.55
C LEU A 15 4.85 -4.81 -9.04
N ALA A 16 5.93 -5.35 -8.49
CA ALA A 16 6.21 -5.23 -7.05
C ALA A 16 6.77 -3.86 -6.68
N PHE A 17 7.74 -3.33 -7.43
CA PHE A 17 8.54 -2.19 -6.99
C PHE A 17 8.38 -0.92 -7.85
N GLY A 18 7.52 -0.96 -8.87
CA GLY A 18 7.25 0.16 -9.77
C GLY A 18 8.33 0.42 -10.80
N VAL A 19 8.35 1.63 -11.38
CA VAL A 19 9.22 1.98 -12.52
C VAL A 19 10.72 1.86 -12.21
N LYS A 20 11.12 2.14 -10.97
CA LYS A 20 12.52 2.07 -10.51
C LYS A 20 12.78 0.79 -9.72
N TRP A 21 12.41 -0.36 -10.28
CA TRP A 21 12.42 -1.64 -9.58
C TRP A 21 13.80 -2.28 -9.37
N ALA A 22 14.82 -1.95 -10.17
CA ALA A 22 16.08 -2.70 -10.18
C ALA A 22 16.85 -2.69 -8.84
N ALA A 23 16.96 -1.54 -8.18
CA ALA A 23 17.64 -1.43 -6.89
C ALA A 23 16.83 -2.06 -5.73
N PRO A 24 15.51 -1.79 -5.58
CA PRO A 24 14.67 -2.50 -4.61
C PRO A 24 14.67 -4.02 -4.81
N LEU A 25 14.66 -4.49 -6.05
CA LEU A 25 14.74 -5.91 -6.36
C LEU A 25 16.08 -6.50 -5.91
N ALA A 26 17.19 -5.82 -6.20
CA ALA A 26 18.52 -6.28 -5.81
C ALA A 26 18.63 -6.45 -4.28
N ASP A 27 18.11 -5.49 -3.52
CA ASP A 27 18.06 -5.56 -2.05
C ASP A 27 17.15 -6.70 -1.56
N ALA A 28 15.95 -6.85 -2.15
CA ALA A 28 15.03 -7.92 -1.78
C ALA A 28 15.60 -9.31 -2.08
N LEU A 29 16.20 -9.51 -3.25
CA LEU A 29 16.90 -10.74 -3.60
C LEU A 29 18.09 -10.99 -2.68
N SER A 30 18.81 -9.94 -2.28
CA SER A 30 19.96 -10.09 -1.40
C SER A 30 19.57 -10.64 -0.03
N ARG A 31 18.49 -10.07 0.53
CA ARG A 31 17.94 -10.48 1.82
C ARG A 31 17.42 -11.92 1.78
N GLU A 32 16.67 -12.26 0.74
CA GLU A 32 16.02 -13.57 0.66
C GLU A 32 16.99 -14.69 0.28
N ALA A 33 17.98 -14.42 -0.57
CA ALA A 33 18.99 -15.40 -0.97
C ALA A 33 20.18 -15.49 0.02
N GLY A 34 20.22 -14.65 1.06
CA GLY A 34 21.31 -14.60 2.03
C GLY A 34 22.68 -14.24 1.44
N ARG A 35 22.69 -13.51 0.32
CA ARG A 35 23.92 -13.18 -0.43
C ARG A 35 23.79 -11.84 -1.14
N THR A 36 24.88 -11.12 -1.32
CA THR A 36 24.82 -9.81 -1.98
C THR A 36 24.47 -9.93 -3.46
N VAL A 37 23.44 -9.20 -3.88
CA VAL A 37 23.03 -8.97 -5.27
C VAL A 37 23.09 -7.47 -5.53
N ALA A 38 23.93 -7.05 -6.46
CA ALA A 38 24.07 -5.65 -6.84
C ALA A 38 23.07 -5.26 -7.95
N ALA A 39 22.64 -4.00 -7.96
CA ALA A 39 21.78 -3.46 -9.04
C ALA A 39 22.42 -3.64 -10.43
N THR A 40 23.75 -3.56 -10.54
CA THR A 40 24.48 -3.83 -11.79
C THR A 40 24.28 -5.27 -12.28
N GLN A 41 24.16 -6.25 -11.38
CA GLN A 41 23.88 -7.63 -11.77
C GLN A 41 22.47 -7.78 -12.31
N ILE A 42 21.49 -7.10 -11.70
CA ILE A 42 20.12 -7.04 -12.22
C ILE A 42 20.12 -6.50 -13.66
N HIS A 43 20.84 -5.40 -13.89
CA HIS A 43 20.94 -4.80 -15.23
C HIS A 43 21.62 -5.73 -16.24
N GLN A 44 22.67 -6.44 -15.84
CA GLN A 44 23.31 -7.45 -16.70
C GLN A 44 22.36 -8.58 -17.08
N TRP A 45 21.48 -8.99 -16.16
CA TRP A 45 20.48 -10.01 -16.45
C TRP A 45 19.42 -9.50 -17.42
N THR A 46 18.91 -8.30 -17.20
CA THR A 46 17.79 -7.77 -18.00
C THR A 46 18.20 -7.15 -19.32
N SER A 47 19.46 -6.80 -19.49
CA SER A 47 20.03 -6.44 -20.81
C SER A 47 20.37 -7.68 -21.65
N GLY A 48 20.29 -8.89 -21.08
CA GLY A 48 20.75 -10.12 -21.74
C GLY A 48 22.26 -10.28 -21.77
N ALA A 49 23.03 -9.35 -21.19
CA ALA A 49 24.49 -9.44 -21.11
C ALA A 49 24.96 -10.66 -20.29
N ARG A 50 24.13 -11.11 -19.34
CA ARG A 50 24.32 -12.37 -18.60
C ARG A 50 22.99 -13.10 -18.44
N PRO A 51 22.99 -14.45 -18.46
CA PRO A 51 21.77 -15.19 -18.17
C PRO A 51 21.31 -14.98 -16.73
N VAL A 52 20.00 -15.01 -16.52
CA VAL A 52 19.40 -15.03 -15.18
C VAL A 52 19.77 -16.35 -14.50
N PRO A 53 20.39 -16.33 -13.31
CA PRO A 53 20.71 -17.55 -12.59
C PRO A 53 19.44 -18.32 -12.17
N ALA A 54 19.49 -19.66 -12.20
CA ALA A 54 18.34 -20.51 -11.89
C ALA A 54 17.73 -20.24 -10.49
N TRP A 55 18.56 -20.03 -9.47
CA TRP A 55 18.09 -19.74 -8.10
C TRP A 55 17.25 -18.46 -8.00
N VAL A 56 17.38 -17.52 -8.94
CA VAL A 56 16.57 -16.29 -8.95
C VAL A 56 15.10 -16.64 -9.17
N ALA A 57 14.80 -17.68 -9.95
CA ALA A 57 13.43 -18.11 -10.23
C ALA A 57 12.69 -18.56 -8.97
N ASP A 58 13.37 -19.25 -8.05
CA ASP A 58 12.75 -19.70 -6.81
C ASP A 58 12.63 -18.54 -5.81
N VAL A 59 13.67 -17.71 -5.71
CA VAL A 59 13.71 -16.60 -4.75
C VAL A 59 12.75 -15.48 -5.13
N ILE A 60 12.59 -15.17 -6.42
CA ILE A 60 11.69 -14.10 -6.87
C ILE A 60 10.24 -14.38 -6.47
N VAL A 61 9.78 -15.63 -6.56
CA VAL A 61 8.42 -16.00 -6.15
C VAL A 61 8.19 -15.69 -4.67
N THR A 62 9.16 -16.02 -3.82
CA THR A 62 9.09 -15.72 -2.38
C THR A 62 9.12 -14.23 -2.10
N VAL A 63 9.99 -13.48 -2.79
CA VAL A 63 10.06 -12.02 -2.70
C VAL A 63 8.71 -11.38 -3.06
N LEU A 64 8.11 -11.78 -4.18
CA LEU A 64 6.83 -11.24 -4.64
C LEU A 64 5.69 -11.53 -3.67
N LYS A 65 5.60 -12.77 -3.16
CA LYS A 65 4.59 -13.14 -2.16
C LYS A 65 4.74 -12.33 -0.87
N ARG A 66 5.97 -12.20 -0.36
CA ARG A 66 6.26 -11.39 0.83
C ARG A 66 5.90 -9.93 0.60
N HIS A 67 6.24 -9.38 -0.57
CA HIS A 67 5.93 -7.99 -0.91
C HIS A 67 4.42 -7.76 -0.99
N ALA A 68 3.66 -8.66 -1.63
CA ALA A 68 2.21 -8.59 -1.68
C ALA A 68 1.58 -8.61 -0.27
N HIS A 69 2.09 -9.45 0.63
CA HIS A 69 1.62 -9.47 2.02
C HIS A 69 1.92 -8.16 2.77
N GLU A 70 3.08 -7.55 2.53
CA GLU A 70 3.41 -6.25 3.10
C GLU A 70 2.48 -5.16 2.58
N LEU A 71 2.23 -5.11 1.27
CA LEU A 71 1.27 -4.17 0.69
C LEU A 71 -0.15 -4.37 1.25
N GLN A 72 -0.58 -5.61 1.46
CA GLN A 72 -1.87 -5.89 2.10
C GLN A 72 -1.93 -5.37 3.54
N ARG A 73 -0.84 -5.53 4.31
CA ARG A 73 -0.76 -4.98 5.67
C ARG A 73 -0.82 -3.45 5.65
N GLN A 74 -0.05 -2.82 4.77
CA GLN A 74 -0.03 -1.37 4.62
C GLN A 74 -1.40 -0.84 4.21
N ALA A 75 -2.05 -1.45 3.21
CA ALA A 75 -3.39 -1.07 2.78
C ALA A 75 -4.41 -1.11 3.93
N ARG A 76 -4.38 -2.16 4.77
CA ARG A 76 -5.25 -2.25 5.96
C ARG A 76 -4.97 -1.14 6.97
N ALA A 77 -3.69 -0.86 7.24
CA ALA A 77 -3.29 0.20 8.16
C ALA A 77 -3.70 1.59 7.65
N THR A 78 -3.47 1.87 6.37
CA THR A 78 -3.89 3.13 5.73
C THR A 78 -5.41 3.29 5.76
N TYR A 79 -6.16 2.22 5.50
CA TYR A 79 -7.62 2.26 5.57
C TYR A 79 -8.14 2.52 6.99
N ALA A 80 -7.54 1.88 8.00
CA ALA A 80 -7.88 2.12 9.40
C ALA A 80 -7.61 3.56 9.83
N GLU A 81 -6.48 4.14 9.40
CA GLU A 81 -6.17 5.55 9.70
C GLU A 81 -7.12 6.51 8.97
N ALA A 82 -7.50 6.20 7.72
CA ALA A 82 -8.50 6.99 7.00
C ALA A 82 -9.84 7.03 7.76
N GLN A 83 -10.34 5.89 8.24
CA GLN A 83 -11.57 5.83 9.06
C GLN A 83 -11.44 6.62 10.36
N ARG A 84 -10.27 6.56 11.03
CA ARG A 84 -10.01 7.33 12.25
C ARG A 84 -10.11 8.83 11.99
N LEU A 85 -9.59 9.30 10.86
CA LEU A 85 -9.63 10.71 10.46
C LEU A 85 -11.03 11.16 10.04
N GLU A 86 -11.82 10.30 9.39
CA GLU A 86 -13.21 10.62 9.03
C GLU A 86 -14.06 10.94 10.28
N LEU A 87 -13.87 10.22 11.38
CA LEU A 87 -14.59 10.48 12.64
C LEU A 87 -14.28 11.86 13.25
N VAL A 88 -13.13 12.46 12.93
CA VAL A 88 -12.74 13.80 13.40
C VAL A 88 -13.36 14.89 12.52
N LEU A 89 -13.68 14.58 11.27
CA LEU A 89 -14.16 15.54 10.28
C LEU A 89 -15.69 15.71 10.26
N VAL A 90 -16.45 14.92 11.01
CA VAL A 90 -17.90 15.09 11.16
C VAL A 90 -18.17 16.16 12.23
N PRO A 91 -18.69 17.35 11.87
CA PRO A 91 -19.08 18.34 12.88
C PRO A 91 -20.21 17.76 13.74
N PRO A 92 -20.25 18.09 15.05
CA PRO A 92 -21.39 17.72 15.89
C PRO A 92 -22.67 18.25 15.24
N LEU A 93 -23.70 17.40 15.19
CA LEU A 93 -25.04 17.84 14.79
C LEU A 93 -25.40 19.07 15.64
N PRO A 94 -25.97 20.14 15.05
CA PRO A 94 -26.47 21.25 15.84
C PRO A 94 -27.39 20.68 16.90
N GLU A 95 -27.12 21.00 18.17
CA GLU A 95 -27.97 20.60 19.29
C GLU A 95 -29.41 21.00 18.94
N PRO A 96 -30.42 20.14 19.16
CA PRO A 96 -31.80 20.52 18.91
C PRO A 96 -32.06 21.80 19.68
N GLU A 97 -32.37 22.88 18.95
CA GLU A 97 -32.77 24.15 19.57
C GLU A 97 -33.88 23.81 20.58
N PRO A 98 -33.75 24.25 21.85
CA PRO A 98 -34.77 23.97 22.84
C PRO A 98 -36.09 24.51 22.28
N ASP A 99 -37.08 23.61 22.13
CA ASP A 99 -38.44 23.96 21.72
C ASP A 99 -38.83 25.24 22.46
N ALA A 100 -38.99 26.33 21.70
CA ALA A 100 -39.38 27.61 22.25
C ALA A 100 -40.65 27.38 23.06
N GLU A 101 -40.56 27.54 24.39
CA GLU A 101 -41.72 27.50 25.26
C GLU A 101 -42.76 28.45 24.68
N PRO A 102 -43.99 27.99 24.39
CA PRO A 102 -45.01 28.88 23.86
C PRO A 102 -45.26 29.97 24.90
N GLU A 103 -44.97 31.22 24.54
CA GLU A 103 -45.31 32.39 25.33
C GLU A 103 -46.79 32.29 25.70
N ALA A 104 -47.05 32.11 26.99
CA ALA A 104 -48.40 32.10 27.51
C ALA A 104 -49.01 33.49 27.29
N GLU A 105 -49.90 33.62 26.30
CA GLU A 105 -50.83 34.75 26.19
C GLU A 105 -51.71 34.78 27.45
N GLY A 106 -51.27 35.56 28.44
CA GLY A 106 -52.07 35.94 29.61
C GLY A 106 -52.99 37.12 29.27
N PRO A 107 -54.23 37.15 29.80
CA PRO A 107 -55.34 37.86 29.18
C PRO A 107 -55.29 39.38 29.37
N THR A 108 -55.65 40.09 28.30
CA THR A 108 -56.04 41.50 28.34
C THR A 108 -57.30 41.65 29.20
N MET A 109 -57.14 42.06 30.45
CA MET A 109 -58.24 42.57 31.26
C MET A 109 -58.32 44.07 31.03
N GLY A 110 -59.29 44.48 30.21
CA GLY A 110 -59.75 45.86 30.18
C GLY A 110 -60.51 46.20 31.46
N MET A 111 -60.23 47.39 32.00
CA MET A 111 -61.13 48.31 32.70
C MET A 111 -60.38 49.63 32.95
#